data_AF-A0A9X8BYI8-F1
#
_entry.id   AF-A0A9X8BYI8-F1
#
_cell.length_a   1.000
_cell.length_b   1.000
_cell.length_c   1.000
_cell.angle_alpha   90.00
_cell.angle_beta   90.00
_cell.angle_gamma   90.00
#
_symmetry.space_group_name_H-M   'P 1'
#
loop_
_entity.id
_entity.type
_entity.pdbx_description
1 polymer ?
#
loop_
_entity_poly.entity_id
_entity_poly.type
_entity_poly.pdbx_seq_one_letter_code
_entity_poly.pdbx_strand_id
1 'polypeptide(L)'
;MQGARNIYVTEVEKVDPRFPRSKFVVHYMGSTFQMNAFDTRTQLDAWSKLMGITLVHIDTNSSGVTTYRIDQVIREVLFWYPQELPQGVKRHKGLSNGSIVDCYVYVQQGVTTVFRPNPNAKEVYKPLPIEEHIAFNKDNTKFRV
;
A
#
# COMPACT_ATOMS: atom_id res chain seq x y z
N MET A 1 -23.37 -6.45 1.87
CA MET A 1 -22.33 -6.70 2.88
C MET A 1 -21.07 -7.18 2.16
N GLN A 2 -20.08 -6.31 1.94
CA GLN A 2 -18.77 -6.77 1.48
C GLN A 2 -18.07 -7.43 2.68
N GLY A 3 -17.98 -8.76 2.68
CA GLY A 3 -17.22 -9.50 3.68
C GLY A 3 -15.81 -8.93 3.78
N ALA A 4 -15.26 -8.84 4.99
CA ALA A 4 -13.90 -8.40 5.24
C ALA A 4 -12.97 -9.19 4.31
N ARG A 5 -12.45 -8.53 3.26
CA ARG A 5 -11.54 -9.20 2.33
C ARG A 5 -10.27 -9.46 3.11
N ASN A 6 -9.92 -10.74 3.28
CA ASN A 6 -8.68 -11.11 3.95
C ASN A 6 -7.51 -10.67 3.07
N ILE A 7 -6.66 -9.80 3.62
CA ILE A 7 -5.46 -9.27 2.96
C ILE A 7 -4.25 -10.03 3.49
N TYR A 8 -3.36 -10.38 2.57
CA TYR A 8 -2.17 -11.18 2.82
C TYR A 8 -0.95 -10.47 2.27
N VAL A 9 0.18 -10.82 2.84
CA VAL A 9 1.50 -10.47 2.32
C VAL A 9 2.22 -11.76 1.99
N THR A 10 2.70 -11.91 0.77
CA THR A 10 3.62 -12.99 0.40
C THR A 10 5.03 -12.44 0.28
N GLU A 11 5.97 -13.11 0.91
CA GLU A 11 7.40 -12.92 0.77
C GLU A 11 7.99 -14.09 -0.01
N VAL A 12 8.79 -13.81 -1.03
CA VAL A 12 9.55 -14.85 -1.75
C VAL A 12 11.02 -14.82 -1.34
N GLU A 13 11.61 -15.99 -1.12
CA GLU A 13 13.04 -16.09 -0.79
C GLU A 13 13.92 -15.56 -1.93
N LYS A 14 13.58 -15.92 -3.18
CA LYS A 14 14.28 -15.51 -4.40
C LYS A 14 13.30 -14.99 -5.43
N VAL A 15 13.55 -13.80 -5.94
CA VAL A 15 12.84 -13.22 -7.07
C VAL A 15 13.38 -13.83 -8.36
N ASP A 16 12.49 -14.27 -9.26
CA ASP A 16 12.91 -14.72 -10.59
C ASP A 16 13.30 -13.50 -11.43
N PRO A 17 14.57 -13.37 -11.88
CA PRO A 17 15.01 -12.20 -12.63
C PRO A 17 14.33 -12.05 -14.00
N ARG A 18 13.69 -13.10 -14.52
CA ARG A 18 12.96 -13.07 -15.81
C ARG A 18 11.58 -12.44 -15.67
N PHE A 19 11.03 -12.41 -14.46
CA PHE A 19 9.73 -11.81 -14.18
C PHE A 19 9.92 -10.70 -13.16
N PRO A 20 9.73 -9.42 -13.52
CA PRO A 20 9.87 -8.33 -12.57
C PRO A 20 8.75 -8.43 -11.53
N ARG A 21 9.02 -9.17 -10.46
CA ARG A 21 8.15 -9.34 -9.30
C ARG A 21 8.87 -8.80 -8.09
N SER A 22 8.17 -8.01 -7.30
CA SER A 22 8.69 -7.54 -6.03
C SER A 22 8.84 -8.69 -5.03
N LYS A 23 9.80 -8.56 -4.11
CA LYS A 23 10.05 -9.56 -3.07
C LYS A 23 8.85 -9.75 -2.13
N PHE A 24 8.14 -8.67 -1.85
CA PHE A 24 6.95 -8.63 -1.01
C PHE A 24 5.75 -8.15 -1.82
N VAL A 25 4.64 -8.87 -1.76
CA VAL A 25 3.40 -8.50 -2.45
C VAL A 25 2.25 -8.52 -1.47
N VAL A 26 1.48 -7.43 -1.41
CA VAL A 26 0.25 -7.30 -0.64
C VAL A 26 -0.93 -7.56 -1.57
N HIS A 27 -1.80 -8.50 -1.23
CA HIS A 27 -2.90 -8.89 -2.10
C HIS A 27 -4.11 -9.42 -1.31
N TYR A 28 -5.25 -9.49 -1.98
CA TYR A 28 -6.41 -10.21 -1.46
C TYR A 28 -6.25 -11.72 -1.72
N MET A 29 -6.69 -12.56 -0.77
CA MET A 29 -6.66 -14.01 -1.01
C MET A 29 -7.58 -14.42 -2.16
N GLY A 30 -7.10 -15.36 -2.99
CA GLY A 30 -7.82 -15.85 -4.15
C GLY A 30 -7.95 -14.85 -5.31
N SER A 31 -7.19 -13.74 -5.27
CA SER A 31 -7.24 -12.67 -6.26
C SER A 31 -5.89 -12.47 -6.94
N THR A 32 -5.91 -12.17 -8.24
CA THR A 32 -4.73 -11.69 -8.98
C THR A 32 -4.47 -10.20 -8.77
N PHE A 33 -5.42 -9.46 -8.19
CA PHE A 33 -5.25 -8.05 -7.84
C PHE A 33 -4.30 -7.89 -6.66
N GLN A 34 -3.18 -7.22 -6.93
CA GLN A 34 -2.22 -6.76 -5.95
C GLN A 34 -2.63 -5.38 -5.47
N MET A 35 -2.59 -5.17 -4.16
CA MET A 35 -2.80 -3.86 -3.54
C MET A 35 -1.53 -3.03 -3.57
N ASN A 36 -0.40 -3.67 -3.23
CA ASN A 36 0.89 -3.02 -3.16
C ASN A 36 2.02 -4.04 -3.28
N ALA A 37 3.23 -3.55 -3.54
CA ALA A 37 4.40 -4.38 -3.72
C ALA A 37 5.65 -3.64 -3.23
N PHE A 38 6.58 -4.38 -2.61
CA PHE A 38 7.82 -3.83 -2.05
C PHE A 38 9.01 -4.72 -2.40
N ASP A 39 10.14 -4.10 -2.72
CA ASP A 39 11.36 -4.82 -3.10
C ASP A 39 12.24 -5.09 -1.86
N THR A 40 12.12 -4.26 -0.83
CA THR A 40 12.91 -4.37 0.40
C THR A 40 12.04 -4.58 1.64
N ARG A 41 12.62 -5.25 2.65
CA ARG A 41 11.96 -5.43 3.95
C ARG A 41 11.71 -4.10 4.64
N THR A 42 12.64 -3.15 4.51
CA THR A 42 12.52 -1.78 5.04
C THR A 42 11.28 -1.07 4.52
N GLN A 43 10.97 -1.19 3.22
CA GLN A 43 9.75 -0.63 2.64
C GLN A 43 8.48 -1.28 3.23
N LEU A 44 8.45 -2.62 3.33
CA LEU A 44 7.31 -3.34 3.91
C LEU A 44 7.11 -2.97 5.38
N ASP A 45 8.18 -2.90 6.18
CA ASP A 45 8.08 -2.57 7.60
C ASP A 45 7.63 -1.11 7.79
N ALA A 46 8.14 -0.18 6.97
CA ALA A 46 7.71 1.21 7.01
C ALA A 46 6.24 1.38 6.59
N TRP A 47 5.80 0.65 5.57
CA TRP A 47 4.39 0.59 5.17
C TRP A 47 3.52 -0.01 6.28
N SER A 48 3.94 -1.13 6.88
CA SER A 48 3.21 -1.79 7.97
C SER A 48 3.05 -0.84 9.15
N LYS A 49 4.12 -0.12 9.52
CA LYS A 49 4.09 0.91 10.56
C LYS A 49 3.17 2.09 10.22
N LEU A 50 3.19 2.59 8.99
CA LEU A 50 2.29 3.66 8.54
C LEU A 50 0.82 3.22 8.66
N MET A 51 0.54 1.98 8.26
CA MET A 51 -0.79 1.40 8.18
C MET A 51 -1.29 0.80 9.50
N GLY A 52 -0.47 0.79 10.56
CA GLY A 52 -0.82 0.16 11.84
C GLY A 52 -1.02 -1.36 11.74
N ILE A 53 -0.30 -2.01 10.84
CA ILE A 53 -0.41 -3.43 10.52
C ILE A 53 0.61 -4.24 11.29
N THR A 54 0.15 -5.36 11.85
CA THR A 54 0.98 -6.48 12.29
C THR A 54 0.89 -7.60 11.26
N LEU A 55 2.05 -8.17 10.89
CA LEU A 55 2.13 -9.35 10.04
C LEU A 55 2.06 -10.61 10.91
N VAL A 56 1.03 -11.41 10.71
CA VAL A 56 0.85 -12.70 11.38
C VAL A 56 1.29 -13.80 10.42
N HIS A 57 2.38 -14.51 10.74
CA HIS A 57 2.86 -15.64 9.94
C HIS A 57 1.79 -16.74 9.86
N ILE A 58 1.62 -17.30 8.67
CA ILE A 58 0.70 -18.42 8.40
C ILE A 58 1.49 -19.67 8.08
N ASP A 59 2.28 -19.61 7.00
CA ASP A 59 3.02 -20.75 6.49
C ASP A 59 4.22 -20.31 5.65
N THR A 60 5.12 -21.26 5.41
CA THR A 60 6.16 -21.17 4.39
C THR A 60 6.14 -22.47 3.61
N ASN A 61 5.89 -22.38 2.31
CA ASN A 61 5.81 -23.58 1.48
C ASN A 61 7.20 -24.05 1.02
N SER A 62 7.25 -25.26 0.45
CA SER A 62 8.49 -25.88 -0.05
C SER A 62 9.17 -25.11 -1.19
N SER A 63 8.46 -24.16 -1.81
CA SER A 63 9.01 -23.29 -2.85
C SER A 63 9.63 -22.00 -2.29
N GLY A 64 9.70 -21.85 -0.97
CA GLY A 64 10.30 -20.67 -0.31
C GLY A 64 9.39 -19.43 -0.37
N VAL A 65 8.08 -19.63 -0.48
CA VAL A 65 7.09 -18.54 -0.35
C VAL A 65 6.53 -18.56 1.07
N THR A 66 6.73 -17.46 1.79
CA THR A 66 6.18 -17.24 3.12
C THR A 66 4.94 -16.38 3.04
N THR A 67 3.85 -16.82 3.67
CA THR A 67 2.58 -16.09 3.69
C THR A 67 2.33 -15.51 5.08
N TYR A 68 1.91 -14.25 5.11
CA TYR A 68 1.45 -13.55 6.30
C TYR A 68 0.02 -13.05 6.08
N ARG A 69 -0.77 -13.01 7.14
CA ARG A 69 -2.05 -12.30 7.20
C ARG A 69 -1.83 -10.96 7.92
N ILE A 70 -2.56 -9.92 7.52
CA ILE A 70 -2.59 -8.66 8.27
C ILE A 70 -3.72 -8.63 9.30
N ASP A 71 -3.55 -7.88 10.38
CA ASP A 71 -4.53 -7.69 11.45
C ASP A 71 -5.49 -6.50 11.24
N GLN A 72 -5.29 -5.71 10.18
CA GLN A 72 -6.14 -4.56 9.85
C GLN A 72 -7.07 -4.83 8.66
N VAL A 73 -8.27 -4.23 8.70
CA VAL A 73 -9.09 -4.03 7.50
C VAL A 73 -8.60 -2.76 6.79
N ILE A 74 -8.23 -2.86 5.51
CA ILE A 74 -7.87 -1.69 4.72
C ILE A 74 -9.08 -1.20 3.92
N ARG A 75 -9.37 0.10 4.02
CA ARG A 75 -10.40 0.81 3.25
C ARG A 75 -9.76 1.89 2.42
N GLU A 76 -10.33 2.14 1.26
CA GLU A 76 -9.86 3.19 0.35
C GLU A 76 -11.03 4.12 0.03
N VAL A 77 -10.81 5.42 0.18
CA VAL A 77 -11.84 6.45 0.03
C VAL A 77 -11.29 7.55 -0.87
N LEU A 78 -12.09 7.98 -1.85
CA LEU A 78 -11.80 9.19 -2.60
C LEU A 78 -12.32 10.41 -1.83
N PHE A 79 -11.51 11.45 -1.72
CA PHE A 79 -11.92 12.73 -1.15
C PHE A 79 -11.77 13.85 -2.19
N TRP A 80 -12.63 14.85 -2.11
CA TRP A 80 -12.67 15.99 -3.03
C TRP A 80 -12.09 17.25 -2.37
N TYR A 81 -12.25 17.38 -1.06
CA TYR A 81 -11.87 18.56 -0.30
C TYR A 81 -11.11 18.22 0.98
N PRO A 82 -10.16 19.06 1.44
CA PRO A 82 -9.39 18.78 2.66
C PRO A 82 -10.25 18.60 3.93
N GLN A 83 -11.43 19.24 3.99
CA GLN A 83 -12.35 19.20 5.12
C GLN A 83 -12.98 17.81 5.34
N GLU A 84 -12.92 16.92 4.34
CA GLU A 84 -13.37 15.53 4.46
C GLU A 84 -12.37 14.65 5.21
N LEU A 85 -11.13 15.11 5.38
CA LEU A 85 -10.09 14.35 6.08
C LEU A 85 -10.29 14.47 7.60
N PRO A 86 -10.34 13.34 8.33
CA PRO A 86 -10.44 13.38 9.78
C PRO A 86 -9.15 13.95 10.40
N GLN A 87 -9.28 14.50 11.62
CA GLN A 87 -8.12 14.97 12.37
C GLN A 87 -7.16 13.80 12.68
N GLY A 88 -5.86 14.05 12.54
CA GLY A 88 -4.81 13.07 12.86
C GLY A 88 -4.45 12.11 11.72
N VAL A 89 -4.93 12.35 10.51
CA VAL A 89 -4.43 11.64 9.32
C VAL A 89 -2.92 11.89 9.12
N LYS A 90 -2.22 10.88 8.62
CA LYS A 90 -0.81 10.96 8.22
C LYS A 90 -0.72 11.13 6.71
N ARG A 91 -0.11 12.22 6.25
CA ARG A 91 0.19 12.42 4.83
C ARG A 91 1.29 11.46 4.40
N HIS A 92 1.10 10.81 3.25
CA HIS A 92 2.10 9.94 2.62
C HIS A 92 1.93 9.98 1.09
N LYS A 93 2.96 9.58 0.34
CA LYS A 93 2.83 9.48 -1.12
C LYS A 93 2.08 8.20 -1.49
N GLY A 94 1.15 8.30 -2.43
CA GLY A 94 0.37 7.17 -2.91
C GLY A 94 0.05 7.26 -4.39
N LEU A 95 -0.45 6.17 -4.95
CA LEU A 95 -0.83 6.13 -6.36
C LEU A 95 -2.33 6.44 -6.50
N SER A 96 -2.67 7.44 -7.31
CA SER A 96 -4.06 7.74 -7.69
C SER A 96 -4.10 8.03 -9.19
N ASN A 97 -4.95 7.30 -9.92
CA ASN A 97 -5.12 7.44 -11.37
C ASN A 97 -3.80 7.49 -12.16
N GLY A 98 -2.84 6.62 -11.80
CA GLY A 98 -1.54 6.51 -12.44
C GLY A 98 -0.49 7.56 -12.03
N SER A 99 -0.85 8.53 -11.19
CA SER A 99 0.08 9.55 -10.69
C SER A 99 0.44 9.33 -9.22
N ILE A 100 1.68 9.68 -8.84
CA ILE A 100 2.05 9.79 -7.43
C ILE A 100 1.54 11.13 -6.91
N VAL A 101 0.72 11.08 -5.87
CA VAL A 101 0.07 12.23 -5.24
C VAL A 101 0.23 12.14 -3.73
N ASP A 102 -0.20 13.19 -3.03
CA ASP A 102 -0.38 13.13 -1.58
C ASP A 102 -1.68 12.39 -1.24
N CYS A 103 -1.53 11.25 -0.58
CA CYS A 103 -2.59 10.49 0.05
C CYS A 103 -2.51 10.64 1.57
N TYR A 104 -3.55 10.20 2.27
CA TYR A 104 -3.62 10.34 3.72
C TYR A 104 -4.08 9.02 4.34
N VAL A 105 -3.41 8.63 5.42
CA VAL A 105 -3.69 7.38 6.14
C VAL A 105 -4.26 7.72 7.50
N TYR A 106 -5.41 7.13 7.81
CA TYR A 106 -6.02 7.22 9.12
C TYR A 106 -6.16 5.83 9.71
N VAL A 107 -5.43 5.58 10.80
CA VAL A 107 -5.42 4.30 11.50
C VAL A 107 -6.34 4.40 12.70
N GLN A 108 -7.30 3.50 12.77
CA GLN A 108 -8.19 3.28 13.90
C GLN A 108 -8.12 1.81 14.32
N GLN A 109 -8.68 1.47 15.48
CA GLN A 109 -8.60 0.11 16.01
C GLN A 109 -9.20 -0.92 15.03
N GLY A 110 -8.34 -1.72 14.40
CA GLY A 110 -8.71 -2.78 13.46
C GLY A 110 -9.09 -2.32 12.05
N VAL A 111 -9.05 -1.01 11.76
CA VAL A 111 -9.35 -0.45 10.44
C VAL A 111 -8.36 0.65 10.07
N THR A 112 -7.78 0.56 8.89
CA THR A 112 -6.97 1.61 8.28
C THR A 112 -7.67 2.14 7.03
N THR A 113 -7.93 3.45 7.00
CA THR A 113 -8.52 4.13 5.85
C THR A 113 -7.46 4.93 5.11
N VAL A 114 -7.32 4.66 3.80
CA VAL A 114 -6.48 5.40 2.87
C VAL A 114 -7.36 6.36 2.09
N PHE A 115 -7.16 7.65 2.30
CA PHE A 115 -7.80 8.73 1.56
C PHE A 115 -6.93 9.09 0.36
N ARG A 116 -7.46 8.89 -0.85
CA ARG A 116 -6.81 9.29 -2.10
C ARG A 116 -7.56 10.48 -2.70
N PRO A 117 -6.86 11.51 -3.19
CA PRO A 117 -7.55 12.64 -3.79
C PRO A 117 -8.26 12.17 -5.06
N ASN A 118 -9.50 12.63 -5.23
CA ASN A 118 -10.26 12.39 -6.45
C ASN A 118 -9.51 13.04 -7.64
N PRO A 119 -9.25 12.32 -8.74
CA PRO A 119 -8.54 12.87 -9.90
C PRO A 119 -9.17 14.12 -10.52
N ASN A 120 -10.48 14.31 -10.33
CA ASN A 120 -11.20 15.48 -10.82
C ASN A 120 -11.12 16.69 -9.87
N ALA A 121 -10.64 16.52 -8.63
CA ALA A 121 -10.55 17.55 -7.62
C ALA A 121 -9.17 18.25 -7.66
N LYS A 122 -9.01 19.21 -8.58
CA LYS A 122 -7.73 19.89 -8.87
C LYS A 122 -7.05 20.56 -7.66
N GLU A 123 -7.83 20.93 -6.65
CA GLU A 123 -7.30 21.59 -5.44
C GLU A 123 -6.49 20.62 -4.56
N VAL A 124 -6.82 19.33 -4.59
CA VAL A 124 -6.21 18.30 -3.74
C VAL A 124 -5.44 17.25 -4.55
N TYR A 125 -5.83 17.01 -5.80
CA TYR A 125 -5.11 16.14 -6.73
C TYR A 125 -3.95 16.89 -7.36
N LYS A 126 -2.77 16.75 -6.75
CA LYS A 126 -1.51 17.37 -7.20
C LYS A 126 -0.48 16.29 -7.52
N PRO A 127 -0.42 15.82 -8.78
CA PRO A 127 0.61 14.90 -9.23
C PRO A 127 2.01 15.45 -8.98
N LEU A 128 2.94 14.57 -8.61
CA LEU A 128 4.36 14.90 -8.68
C LEU A 128 4.75 15.23 -10.12
N PRO A 129 5.68 16.20 -10.32
CA PRO A 129 6.38 16.37 -11.59
C PRO A 129 7.03 15.06 -12.05
N ILE A 130 7.21 14.89 -13.36
CA ILE A 130 7.67 13.62 -13.94
C ILE A 130 9.05 13.22 -13.43
N GLU A 131 9.95 14.17 -13.21
CA GLU A 131 11.30 13.94 -12.70
C GLU A 131 11.24 13.40 -11.26
N GLU A 132 10.43 14.04 -10.41
CA GLU A 132 10.21 13.59 -9.03
C GLU A 132 9.49 12.24 -8.99
N HIS A 133 8.55 11.99 -9.91
CA HIS A 133 7.87 10.72 -10.04
C HIS A 133 8.86 9.58 -10.36
N ILE A 134 9.77 9.81 -11.32
CA ILE A 134 10.82 8.84 -11.67
C ILE A 134 11.79 8.64 -10.51
N ALA A 135 12.24 9.73 -9.88
CA ALA A 135 13.16 9.67 -8.74
C ALA A 135 12.54 8.91 -7.55
N PHE A 136 11.26 9.13 -7.26
CA PHE A 136 10.55 8.43 -6.20
C PHE A 136 10.51 6.92 -6.44
N ASN A 137 10.20 6.48 -7.67
CA ASN A 137 10.10 5.05 -7.99
C ASN A 137 11.47 4.35 -8.04
N LYS A 138 12.57 5.07 -8.25
CA LYS A 138 13.93 4.52 -8.21
C LYS A 138 14.52 4.43 -6.80
N ASP A 139 13.87 5.05 -5.81
CA ASP A 139 14.35 5.11 -4.44
C ASP A 139 13.82 3.92 -3.63
N ASN A 140 14.69 2.93 -3.42
CA ASN A 140 14.36 1.71 -2.67
C ASN A 140 14.11 1.93 -1.17
N THR A 141 14.26 3.16 -0.67
CA THR A 141 13.90 3.54 0.70
C THR A 141 12.48 4.09 0.80
N LYS A 142 11.87 4.46 -0.32
CA LYS A 142 10.52 5.03 -0.40
C LYS A 142 9.51 3.96 -0.81
N PHE A 143 8.26 4.18 -0.43
CA PHE A 143 7.14 3.31 -0.79
C PHE A 143 5.88 4.15 -0.98
N ARG A 144 4.92 3.61 -1.71
CA ARG A 144 3.62 4.25 -1.97
C ARG A 144 2.54 3.59 -1.11
N VAL A 145 1.48 4.34 -0.80
CA VAL A 145 0.24 3.81 -0.20
C VAL A 145 -0.91 3.76 -1.21
#